data_AF-A0AAJ2PR60-F1
#
_entry.id   AF-A0AAJ2PR60-F1
#
_cell.length_a   1.000
_cell.length_b   1.000
_cell.length_c   1.000
_cell.angle_alpha   90.00
_cell.angle_beta   90.00
_cell.angle_gamma   90.00
#
_symmetry.space_group_name_H-M   'P 1'
#
loop_
_entity.id
_entity.type
_entity.pdbx_description
1 polymer ?
#
loop_
_entity_poly.entity_id
_entity_poly.type
_entity_poly.pdbx_seq_one_letter_code
_entity_poly.pdbx_strand_id
1 'polypeptide(L)'
;MFLSGTAAVVGGSALGTPAQAAPATCQLALRNASLPGTVRAYVTGHEQSSGAWVLLRADGGVYRPASPSAPQTPLPVDCAIPLGAAGSAPVVLTLPQMFGARVYFVRDSTLEFFLNPGPALVEPAFATPADPNYGKTWSFCEFTFNPTQLFANISYVDLVTALPIGLTLEGDTTHTVAPLPDGAVGRIAADLVAQSARDGQPWDQLVIRGGDGKVLRVISPQNLMAPYFGQPDRMPFRAYWNSYVDQVWEKYRGTDLRIDLQGGRGALTGRVSGDTLTFAGGHSFARPTSKDIFTCNHGPFANNPGDPDDKKALLARLAAGFNRSIMLTHPAQPNGTTAADYYRGTVTNHWSRVVHANSPIGYAFPYDDVRPDGRPDVSGAAHDGNPRRFTVTVGA
;
A
#
# COMPACT_ATOMS: atom_id res chain seq x y z
N MET A 1 7.86 11.75 -3.67
CA MET A 1 7.09 11.08 -2.60
C MET A 1 5.75 10.71 -3.20
N PHE A 2 5.66 9.52 -3.79
CA PHE A 2 4.37 8.99 -4.25
C PHE A 2 3.69 8.44 -3.01
N LEU A 3 2.81 9.24 -2.41
CA LEU A 3 1.87 8.77 -1.40
C LEU A 3 0.84 7.93 -2.16
N SER A 4 0.75 6.66 -1.79
CA SER A 4 -0.42 5.82 -1.97
C SER A 4 -1.67 6.68 -1.76
N GLY A 5 -2.42 6.93 -2.83
CA GLY A 5 -3.74 7.54 -2.70
C GLY A 5 -4.56 6.63 -1.81
N THR A 6 -4.99 7.13 -0.65
CA THR A 6 -5.95 6.46 0.22
C THR A 6 -7.16 6.08 -0.62
N ALA A 7 -7.30 4.80 -0.95
CA ALA A 7 -8.54 4.25 -1.49
C ALA A 7 -9.58 4.37 -0.38
N ALA A 8 -10.45 5.37 -0.48
CA ALA A 8 -11.60 5.49 0.40
C ALA A 8 -12.53 4.30 0.13
N VAL A 9 -12.56 3.34 1.06
CA VAL A 9 -13.54 2.27 1.07
C VAL A 9 -14.89 2.90 1.41
N VAL A 10 -15.76 3.07 0.43
CA VAL A 10 -17.15 3.50 0.66
C VAL A 10 -17.96 2.28 1.07
N GLY A 11 -18.07 2.05 2.38
CA GLY A 11 -18.97 1.04 2.96
C GLY A 11 -20.42 1.54 2.93
N GLY A 12 -21.32 0.71 2.40
CA GLY A 12 -22.75 0.99 2.31
C GLY A 12 -23.44 1.08 3.67
N SER A 13 -24.35 2.04 3.79
CA SER A 13 -25.10 2.37 5.00
C SER A 13 -26.11 1.28 5.40
N ALA A 14 -25.82 0.56 6.49
CA ALA A 14 -26.86 -0.06 7.31
C ALA A 14 -27.21 0.92 8.44
N LEU A 15 -28.51 1.14 8.67
CA LEU A 15 -29.05 2.04 9.70
C LEU A 15 -28.52 1.66 11.11
N GLY A 16 -27.47 2.35 11.53
CA GLY A 16 -26.85 2.21 12.86
C GLY A 16 -27.25 3.34 13.81
N THR A 17 -27.13 3.04 15.11
CA THR A 17 -27.16 4.00 16.22
C THR A 17 -26.34 5.26 15.91
N PRO A 18 -26.67 6.45 16.48
CA PRO A 18 -25.91 7.66 16.21
C PRO A 18 -24.42 7.38 16.49
N ALA A 19 -23.59 7.53 15.45
CA ALA A 19 -22.16 7.27 15.56
C ALA A 19 -21.58 8.19 16.64
N GLN A 20 -21.10 7.60 17.73
CA GLN A 20 -20.34 8.34 18.74
C GLN A 20 -19.03 8.79 18.08
N ALA A 21 -18.68 10.07 18.25
CA ALA A 21 -17.40 10.57 17.77
C ALA A 21 -16.26 9.77 18.42
N ALA A 22 -15.24 9.45 17.63
CA ALA A 22 -14.05 8.77 18.13
C ALA A 22 -13.38 9.62 19.24
N PRO A 23 -12.74 8.99 20.24
CA PRO A 23 -12.09 9.72 21.31
C PRO A 23 -10.96 10.62 20.77
N ALA A 24 -10.62 11.68 21.50
CA ALA A 24 -9.54 12.59 21.12
C ALA A 24 -8.14 11.91 21.18
N THR A 25 -8.02 10.85 21.99
CA THR A 25 -6.80 10.08 22.17
C THR A 25 -7.12 8.59 22.39
N CYS A 26 -6.19 7.70 22.05
CA CYS A 26 -6.21 6.30 22.48
C CYS A 26 -4.82 5.85 22.97
N GLN A 27 -4.69 4.63 23.49
CA GLN A 27 -3.37 4.08 23.81
C GLN A 27 -2.65 3.63 22.53
N LEU A 28 -1.40 4.03 22.34
CA LEU A 28 -0.51 3.41 21.36
C LEU A 28 0.47 2.49 22.08
N ALA A 29 0.52 1.23 21.67
CA ALA A 29 1.41 0.23 22.22
C ALA A 29 2.39 -0.24 21.14
N LEU A 30 3.67 0.06 21.32
CA LEU A 30 4.73 -0.29 20.38
C LEU A 30 5.53 -1.47 20.93
N ARG A 31 5.63 -2.56 20.18
CA ARG A 31 6.22 -3.82 20.67
C ARG A 31 7.21 -4.42 19.69
N ASN A 32 8.38 -4.80 20.19
CA ASN A 32 9.27 -5.74 19.53
C ASN A 32 8.83 -7.17 19.86
N ALA A 33 8.21 -7.87 18.91
CA ALA A 33 7.71 -9.22 19.12
C ALA A 33 8.85 -10.24 19.21
N SER A 34 9.77 -10.20 18.25
CA SER A 34 10.75 -11.29 18.06
C SER A 34 12.12 -10.84 17.53
N LEU A 35 12.32 -9.56 17.21
CA LEU A 35 13.55 -9.12 16.55
C LEU A 35 14.72 -9.01 17.53
N PRO A 36 15.91 -9.52 17.16
CA PRO A 36 17.11 -9.34 17.98
C PRO A 36 17.61 -7.90 17.92
N GLY A 37 18.57 -7.58 18.81
CA GLY A 37 19.24 -6.29 18.81
C GLY A 37 18.38 -5.16 19.39
N THR A 38 18.66 -3.93 18.97
CA THR A 38 17.91 -2.75 19.43
C THR A 38 16.86 -2.37 18.40
N VAL A 39 15.64 -2.03 18.85
CA VAL A 39 14.58 -1.53 17.97
C VAL A 39 14.13 -0.17 18.47
N ARG A 40 14.03 0.78 17.55
CA ARG A 40 13.47 2.12 17.81
C ARG A 40 12.28 2.33 16.90
N ALA A 41 11.27 3.01 17.42
CA ALA A 41 10.11 3.45 16.67
C ALA A 41 10.10 4.97 16.48
N TYR A 42 9.37 5.45 15.49
CA TYR A 42 9.05 6.87 15.29
C TYR A 42 7.60 6.97 14.88
N VAL A 43 6.88 7.98 15.37
CA VAL A 43 5.48 8.23 15.00
C VAL A 43 5.39 9.64 14.43
N THR A 44 4.97 9.76 13.18
CA THR A 44 4.84 11.03 12.44
C THR A 44 3.43 11.18 11.90
N GLY A 45 3.00 12.41 11.63
CA GLY A 45 1.77 12.69 10.90
C GLY A 45 1.36 14.16 11.04
N HIS A 46 0.08 14.44 10.84
CA HIS A 46 -0.46 15.79 10.86
C HIS A 46 -1.54 15.96 11.92
N GLU A 47 -1.53 17.10 12.61
CA GLU A 47 -2.60 17.48 13.53
C GLU A 47 -3.89 17.80 12.76
N GLN A 48 -5.03 17.27 13.23
CA GLN A 48 -6.32 17.42 12.55
C GLN A 48 -6.79 18.87 12.40
N SER A 49 -6.54 19.72 13.41
CA SER A 49 -7.06 21.09 13.45
C SER A 49 -6.28 22.06 12.59
N SER A 50 -4.95 21.90 12.52
CA SER A 50 -4.04 22.86 11.88
C SER A 50 -3.39 22.33 10.61
N GLY A 51 -3.39 21.01 10.40
CA GLY A 51 -2.60 20.36 9.35
C GLY A 51 -1.08 20.40 9.61
N ALA A 52 -0.62 20.91 10.75
CA ALA A 52 0.79 21.00 11.09
C ALA A 52 1.39 19.61 11.30
N TRP A 53 2.65 19.45 10.90
CA TRP A 53 3.42 18.24 11.21
C TRP A 53 3.55 18.04 12.72
N VAL A 54 3.40 16.79 13.15
CA VAL A 54 3.59 16.34 14.52
C VAL A 54 4.41 15.05 14.56
N LEU A 55 5.25 14.93 15.59
CA LEU A 55 5.97 13.70 15.92
C LEU A 55 5.78 13.37 17.41
N LEU A 56 5.62 12.09 17.75
CA LEU A 56 5.61 11.66 19.15
C LEU A 56 7.04 11.44 19.66
N ARG A 57 7.26 11.79 20.92
CA ARG A 57 8.50 11.56 21.65
C ARG A 57 8.34 10.38 22.62
N ALA A 58 9.47 9.82 23.06
CA ALA A 58 9.51 8.71 24.02
C ALA A 58 8.83 9.03 25.37
N ASP A 59 8.75 10.30 25.76
CA ASP A 59 8.07 10.77 26.98
C ASP A 59 6.55 10.93 26.81
N GLY A 60 6.00 10.64 25.63
CA GLY A 60 4.59 10.86 25.27
C GLY A 60 4.27 12.30 24.84
N GLY A 61 5.25 13.19 24.81
CA GLY A 61 5.10 14.55 24.31
C GLY A 61 4.95 14.61 22.79
N VAL A 62 4.22 15.62 22.31
CA VAL A 62 4.04 15.90 20.87
C VAL A 62 4.98 17.03 20.45
N TYR A 63 5.92 16.73 19.57
CA TYR A 63 6.80 17.72 18.94
C TYR A 63 6.16 18.27 17.66
N ARG A 64 6.19 19.60 17.52
CA ARG A 64 5.78 20.34 16.31
C ARG A 64 7.02 21.04 15.75
N PRO A 65 7.58 20.60 14.60
CA PRO A 65 8.76 21.24 14.04
C PRO A 65 8.45 22.66 13.59
N ALA A 66 9.41 23.56 13.77
CA ALA A 66 9.38 24.89 13.19
C ALA A 66 9.90 24.87 11.74
N SER A 67 9.53 25.87 10.93
CA SER A 67 10.09 26.02 9.58
C SER A 67 11.61 26.26 9.66
N PRO A 68 12.44 25.42 9.02
CA PRO A 68 13.87 25.70 8.91
C PRO A 68 14.12 26.83 7.89
N SER A 69 15.32 27.41 7.92
CA SER A 69 15.76 28.41 6.95
C SER A 69 16.23 27.80 5.61
N ALA A 70 16.57 26.51 5.58
CA ALA A 70 17.09 25.81 4.42
C ALA A 70 16.44 24.43 4.26
N PRO A 71 16.34 23.90 3.02
CA PRO A 71 15.90 22.53 2.79
C PRO A 71 16.89 21.51 3.33
N GLN A 72 16.42 20.27 3.52
CA GLN A 72 17.23 19.15 4.01
C GLN A 72 17.93 19.46 5.36
N THR A 73 17.30 20.29 6.19
CA THR A 73 17.80 20.59 7.55
C THR A 73 17.50 19.40 8.46
N PRO A 74 18.48 18.82 9.18
CA PRO A 74 18.21 17.72 10.11
C PRO A 74 17.12 18.05 11.14
N LEU A 75 16.27 17.08 11.47
CA LEU A 75 15.29 17.23 12.54
C LEU A 75 16.02 17.52 13.87
N PRO A 76 15.78 18.67 14.52
CA PRO A 76 16.61 19.10 15.65
C PRO A 76 16.26 18.41 16.98
N VAL A 77 15.13 17.70 17.04
CA VAL A 77 14.66 17.00 18.23
C VAL A 77 14.63 15.51 17.96
N ASP A 78 15.29 14.74 18.82
CA ASP A 78 15.21 13.28 18.78
C ASP A 78 13.80 12.81 19.17
N CYS A 79 13.12 12.19 18.21
CA CYS A 79 11.79 11.62 18.37
C CYS A 79 11.82 10.08 18.35
N ALA A 80 13.00 9.46 18.54
CA ALA A 80 13.10 8.02 18.66
C ALA A 80 12.39 7.53 19.93
N ILE A 81 11.63 6.45 19.80
CA ILE A 81 10.98 5.74 20.90
C ILE A 81 11.67 4.37 21.03
N PRO A 82 12.62 4.19 21.96
CA PRO A 82 13.29 2.91 22.16
C PRO A 82 12.30 1.85 22.65
N LEU A 83 12.29 0.68 22.02
CA LEU A 83 11.45 -0.43 22.46
C LEU A 83 12.21 -1.34 23.42
N GLY A 84 11.45 -2.15 24.18
CA GLY A 84 12.01 -3.24 24.96
C GLY A 84 12.66 -4.33 24.08
N ALA A 85 13.43 -5.21 24.72
CA ALA A 85 13.98 -6.39 24.06
C ALA A 85 12.88 -7.30 23.50
N ALA A 86 13.23 -8.18 22.55
CA ALA A 86 12.30 -9.14 21.95
C ALA A 86 11.43 -9.84 23.02
N GLY A 87 10.12 -9.90 22.76
CA GLY A 87 9.14 -10.54 23.65
C GLY A 87 8.73 -9.72 24.89
N SER A 88 9.40 -8.60 25.18
CA SER A 88 9.10 -7.76 26.33
C SER A 88 7.73 -7.07 26.23
N ALA A 89 7.30 -6.46 27.35
CA ALA A 89 6.11 -5.62 27.40
C ALA A 89 6.23 -4.44 26.41
N PRO A 90 5.12 -3.98 25.80
CA PRO A 90 5.13 -2.85 24.89
C PRO A 90 5.47 -1.55 25.61
N VAL A 91 6.05 -0.60 24.88
CA VAL A 91 6.08 0.82 25.28
C VAL A 91 4.71 1.41 24.98
N VAL A 92 4.08 2.01 25.99
CA VAL A 92 2.71 2.55 25.87
C VAL A 92 2.74 4.07 25.95
N LEU A 93 2.20 4.72 24.93
CA LEU A 93 2.09 6.17 24.81
C LEU A 93 0.62 6.57 24.61
N THR A 94 0.32 7.86 24.79
CA THR A 94 -0.96 8.44 24.39
C THR A 94 -0.87 8.87 22.93
N LEU A 95 -1.73 8.32 22.08
CA LEU A 95 -1.85 8.68 20.67
C LEU A 95 -2.95 9.73 20.48
N PRO A 96 -2.63 10.96 20.09
CA PRO A 96 -3.64 11.93 19.66
C PRO A 96 -4.20 11.57 18.29
N GLN A 97 -5.36 12.13 17.97
CA GLN A 97 -5.86 12.15 16.58
C GLN A 97 -4.84 12.82 15.65
N MET A 98 -4.56 12.17 14.53
CA MET A 98 -3.65 12.62 13.49
C MET A 98 -3.95 11.92 12.16
N PHE A 99 -3.64 12.58 11.05
CA PHE A 99 -3.84 12.02 9.70
C PHE A 99 -2.54 12.00 8.91
N GLY A 100 -2.52 11.24 7.80
CA GLY A 100 -1.30 11.03 7.01
C GLY A 100 -0.16 10.48 7.87
N ALA A 101 -0.49 9.62 8.83
CA ALA A 101 0.40 9.26 9.91
C ALA A 101 1.10 7.94 9.67
N ARG A 102 2.31 7.81 10.21
CA ARG A 102 3.17 6.63 10.05
C ARG A 102 3.78 6.22 11.38
N VAL A 103 3.84 4.91 11.60
CA VAL A 103 4.70 4.30 12.62
C VAL A 103 5.86 3.65 11.89
N TYR A 104 7.07 4.12 12.14
CA TYR A 104 8.31 3.53 11.63
C TYR A 104 8.95 2.64 12.68
N PHE A 105 9.67 1.61 12.25
CA PHE A 105 10.60 0.84 13.07
C PHE A 105 11.95 0.75 12.37
N VAL A 106 13.04 0.83 13.14
CA VAL A 106 14.41 0.61 12.68
C VAL A 106 15.16 -0.30 13.66
N ARG A 107 15.93 -1.24 13.12
CA ARG A 107 16.76 -2.16 13.92
C ARG A 107 18.21 -1.70 13.92
N ASP A 108 18.86 -1.78 15.09
CA ASP A 108 20.29 -1.54 15.33
C ASP A 108 20.81 -0.16 14.89
N SER A 109 19.91 0.81 14.72
CA SER A 109 20.21 2.17 14.26
C SER A 109 19.12 3.16 14.73
N THR A 110 19.26 4.41 14.33
CA THR A 110 18.21 5.45 14.27
C THR A 110 17.84 5.75 12.81
N LEU A 111 16.70 6.42 12.58
CA LEU A 111 16.34 6.98 11.28
C LEU A 111 16.72 8.46 11.23
N GLU A 112 17.29 8.93 10.11
CA GLU A 112 17.43 10.37 9.85
C GLU A 112 16.14 10.90 9.23
N PHE A 113 15.62 11.97 9.83
CA PHE A 113 14.55 12.81 9.28
C PHE A 113 15.10 14.20 9.01
N PHE A 114 14.57 14.85 7.97
CA PHE A 114 14.93 16.23 7.63
C PHE A 114 13.70 17.11 7.54
N LEU A 115 13.91 18.42 7.47
CA LEU A 115 12.88 19.44 7.32
C LEU A 115 13.21 20.32 6.12
N ASN A 116 12.18 20.67 5.36
CA ASN A 116 12.19 21.74 4.37
C ASN A 116 11.40 22.96 4.87
N PRO A 117 11.67 24.19 4.35
CA PRO A 117 10.87 25.36 4.66
C PRO A 117 9.37 25.12 4.41
N GLY A 118 8.52 25.59 5.30
CA GLY A 118 7.09 25.27 5.29
C GLY A 118 6.46 25.33 6.68
N PRO A 119 6.90 24.52 7.67
CA PRO A 119 7.81 23.35 7.62
C PRO A 119 7.21 22.16 6.87
N ALA A 120 8.06 21.35 6.23
CA ALA A 120 7.68 20.05 5.68
C ALA A 120 8.65 18.96 6.13
N LEU A 121 8.13 17.87 6.71
CA LEU A 121 8.93 16.71 7.06
C LEU A 121 9.38 15.98 5.80
N VAL A 122 10.68 15.75 5.69
CA VAL A 122 11.29 14.85 4.71
C VAL A 122 11.40 13.49 5.38
N GLU A 123 10.47 12.61 5.03
CA GLU A 123 10.44 11.24 5.52
C GLU A 123 11.42 10.34 4.74
N PRO A 124 11.90 9.23 5.35
CA PRO A 124 12.85 8.32 4.71
C PRO A 124 12.36 7.76 3.35
N ALA A 125 13.22 7.80 2.33
CA ALA A 125 12.95 7.23 1.02
C ALA A 125 13.53 5.81 0.89
N PHE A 126 12.65 4.81 0.75
CA PHE A 126 13.05 3.39 0.74
C PHE A 126 13.74 2.92 -0.55
N ALA A 127 13.57 3.63 -1.67
CA ALA A 127 14.07 3.22 -2.99
C ALA A 127 15.14 4.17 -3.58
N THR A 128 15.56 5.20 -2.84
CA THR A 128 16.53 6.20 -3.32
C THR A 128 17.91 5.88 -2.75
N PRO A 129 18.92 5.46 -3.55
CA PRO A 129 20.23 5.07 -3.02
C PRO A 129 20.98 6.17 -2.27
N ALA A 130 20.69 7.44 -2.58
CA ALA A 130 21.27 8.60 -1.90
C ALA A 130 20.61 8.94 -0.56
N ASP A 131 19.48 8.30 -0.21
CA ASP A 131 18.84 8.49 1.08
C ASP A 131 19.72 7.90 2.20
N PRO A 132 19.97 8.63 3.29
CA PRO A 132 20.88 8.16 4.34
C PRO A 132 20.30 6.95 5.12
N ASN A 133 19.00 6.68 4.98
CA ASN A 133 18.34 5.49 5.53
C ASN A 133 18.31 4.31 4.56
N TYR A 134 18.82 4.43 3.34
CA TYR A 134 18.71 3.39 2.30
C TYR A 134 19.34 2.05 2.72
N GLY A 135 20.50 2.09 3.38
CA GLY A 135 21.22 0.90 3.84
C GLY A 135 20.72 0.32 5.17
N LYS A 136 19.75 0.97 5.84
CA LYS A 136 19.30 0.57 7.18
C LYS A 136 18.16 -0.44 7.12
N THR A 137 18.07 -1.33 8.11
CA THR A 137 16.93 -2.25 8.24
C THR A 137 15.78 -1.52 8.94
N TRP A 138 14.77 -1.09 8.17
CA TRP A 138 13.60 -0.37 8.68
C TRP A 138 12.32 -0.68 7.90
N SER A 139 11.17 -0.39 8.51
CA SER A 139 9.83 -0.50 7.90
C SER A 139 8.87 0.53 8.49
N PHE A 140 7.67 0.62 7.93
CA PHE A 140 6.62 1.50 8.40
C PHE A 140 5.24 0.93 8.10
N CYS A 141 4.24 1.36 8.87
CA CYS A 141 2.83 1.21 8.54
C CYS A 141 2.11 2.55 8.62
N GLU A 142 0.99 2.66 7.92
CA GLU A 142 0.21 3.90 7.81
C GLU A 142 -1.05 3.81 8.66
N PHE A 143 -1.47 4.95 9.22
CA PHE A 143 -2.76 5.08 9.88
C PHE A 143 -3.33 6.49 9.77
N THR A 144 -4.61 6.60 10.04
CA THR A 144 -5.32 7.86 10.27
C THR A 144 -6.21 7.66 11.48
N PHE A 145 -6.06 8.54 12.48
CA PHE A 145 -6.94 8.63 13.62
C PHE A 145 -7.64 9.99 13.59
N ASN A 146 -8.93 9.98 13.29
CA ASN A 146 -9.75 11.17 13.09
C ASN A 146 -11.01 11.12 13.98
N PRO A 147 -11.84 12.17 13.99
CA PRO A 147 -13.07 12.19 14.80
C PRO A 147 -14.10 11.09 14.48
N THR A 148 -13.91 10.33 13.41
CA THR A 148 -14.80 9.25 12.98
C THR A 148 -14.26 7.87 13.34
N GLN A 149 -12.96 7.63 13.21
CA GLN A 149 -12.34 6.32 13.45
C GLN A 149 -10.81 6.40 13.57
N LEU A 150 -10.20 5.32 14.08
CA LEU A 150 -8.85 4.95 13.72
C LEU A 150 -8.91 3.93 12.59
N PHE A 151 -8.19 4.18 11.50
CA PHE A 151 -7.97 3.25 10.39
C PHE A 151 -6.46 3.06 10.20
N ALA A 152 -5.99 1.82 10.18
CA ALA A 152 -4.60 1.48 9.94
C ALA A 152 -4.51 0.30 8.98
N ASN A 153 -3.45 0.23 8.18
CA ASN A 153 -3.27 -0.87 7.24
C ASN A 153 -1.81 -1.28 7.07
N ILE A 154 -1.60 -2.57 6.82
CA ILE A 154 -0.36 -3.10 6.26
C ILE A 154 -0.59 -3.31 4.77
N SER A 155 0.18 -2.60 3.95
CA SER A 155 0.09 -2.65 2.49
C SER A 155 1.45 -2.94 1.88
N TYR A 156 1.47 -3.84 0.90
CA TYR A 156 2.63 -4.18 0.07
C TYR A 156 2.48 -3.59 -1.34
N VAL A 157 1.67 -2.53 -1.48
CA VAL A 157 1.57 -1.76 -2.73
C VAL A 157 2.93 -1.19 -3.11
N ASP A 158 3.71 -0.77 -2.11
CA ASP A 158 5.02 -0.15 -2.35
C ASP A 158 6.20 -1.07 -2.13
N LEU A 159 6.19 -1.84 -1.04
CA LEU A 159 7.34 -2.63 -0.64
C LEU A 159 7.00 -3.73 0.37
N VAL A 160 7.92 -4.68 0.48
CA VAL A 160 8.03 -5.66 1.56
C VAL A 160 9.39 -5.49 2.22
N THR A 161 9.48 -5.51 3.54
CA THR A 161 10.73 -5.24 4.27
C THR A 161 11.19 -6.45 5.09
N ALA A 162 12.45 -6.40 5.55
CA ALA A 162 12.97 -7.36 6.52
C ALA A 162 12.48 -7.12 7.97
N LEU A 163 11.61 -6.15 8.21
CA LEU A 163 10.94 -5.92 9.50
C LEU A 163 9.42 -6.07 9.32
N PRO A 164 8.88 -7.29 9.47
CA PRO A 164 7.45 -7.50 9.32
C PRO A 164 6.70 -6.78 10.45
N ILE A 165 5.60 -6.11 10.12
CA ILE A 165 4.77 -5.36 11.06
C ILE A 165 3.43 -6.07 11.21
N GLY A 166 2.92 -6.15 12.44
CA GLY A 166 1.58 -6.62 12.77
C GLY A 166 0.77 -5.55 13.49
N LEU A 167 -0.56 -5.61 13.41
CA LEU A 167 -1.48 -4.65 14.03
C LEU A 167 -2.50 -5.37 14.92
N THR A 168 -2.80 -4.78 16.06
CA THR A 168 -4.01 -5.10 16.84
C THR A 168 -4.69 -3.81 17.24
N LEU A 169 -5.95 -3.61 16.81
CA LEU A 169 -6.77 -2.47 17.19
C LEU A 169 -7.91 -2.96 18.07
N GLU A 170 -7.95 -2.48 19.31
CA GLU A 170 -8.99 -2.76 20.29
C GLU A 170 -9.87 -1.52 20.44
N GLY A 171 -11.14 -1.64 20.10
CA GLY A 171 -12.16 -0.61 20.28
C GLY A 171 -13.49 -1.23 20.69
N ASP A 172 -14.55 -0.96 19.93
CA ASP A 172 -15.82 -1.67 20.03
C ASP A 172 -15.67 -3.13 19.62
N THR A 173 -14.78 -3.40 18.64
CA THR A 173 -14.34 -4.74 18.28
C THR A 173 -12.82 -4.85 18.29
N THR A 174 -12.29 -6.07 18.17
CA THR A 174 -10.84 -6.29 18.06
C THR A 174 -10.48 -6.73 16.66
N HIS A 175 -9.65 -5.93 15.99
CA HIS A 175 -9.10 -6.23 14.67
C HIS A 175 -7.64 -6.64 14.82
N THR A 176 -7.25 -7.74 14.18
CA THR A 176 -5.85 -8.19 14.14
C THR A 176 -5.41 -8.37 12.71
N VAL A 177 -4.25 -7.83 12.38
CA VAL A 177 -3.56 -8.02 11.10
C VAL A 177 -2.23 -8.68 11.39
N ALA A 178 -2.06 -9.90 10.88
CA ALA A 178 -0.84 -10.67 11.10
C ALA A 178 0.35 -10.04 10.35
N PRO A 179 1.55 -10.06 10.94
CA PRO A 179 2.78 -9.73 10.23
C PRO A 179 3.08 -10.74 9.12
N LEU A 180 3.94 -10.34 8.17
CA LEU A 180 4.54 -11.33 7.27
C LEU A 180 5.31 -12.39 8.07
N PRO A 181 5.22 -13.67 7.70
CA PRO A 181 5.98 -14.73 8.35
C PRO A 181 7.48 -14.49 8.25
N ASP A 182 8.22 -15.04 9.21
CA ASP A 182 9.68 -15.00 9.18
C ASP A 182 10.25 -15.49 7.84
N GLY A 183 11.23 -14.74 7.34
CA GLY A 183 11.90 -15.02 6.07
C GLY A 183 11.07 -14.71 4.81
N ALA A 184 9.85 -14.18 4.91
CA ALA A 184 9.01 -13.87 3.75
C ALA A 184 9.71 -12.97 2.73
N VAL A 185 10.38 -11.90 3.19
CA VAL A 185 11.13 -10.99 2.29
C VAL A 185 12.23 -11.73 1.50
N GLY A 186 12.87 -12.73 2.12
CA GLY A 186 13.91 -13.53 1.48
C GLY A 186 13.33 -14.47 0.42
N ARG A 187 12.20 -15.13 0.72
CA ARG A 187 11.48 -15.97 -0.25
C ARG A 187 10.95 -15.16 -1.43
N ILE A 188 10.32 -14.01 -1.16
CA ILE A 188 9.85 -13.08 -2.19
C ILE A 188 11.00 -12.63 -3.10
N ALA A 189 12.14 -12.24 -2.51
CA ALA A 189 13.32 -11.86 -3.29
C ALA A 189 13.84 -13.01 -4.15
N ALA A 190 13.91 -14.23 -3.62
CA ALA A 190 14.34 -15.41 -4.36
C ALA A 190 13.38 -15.73 -5.52
N ASP A 191 12.07 -15.66 -5.28
CA ASP A 191 11.05 -15.92 -6.30
C ASP A 191 11.10 -14.90 -7.44
N LEU A 192 11.37 -13.62 -7.14
CA LEU A 192 11.53 -12.57 -8.16
C LEU A 192 12.81 -12.72 -8.97
N VAL A 193 13.94 -13.05 -8.31
CA VAL A 193 15.19 -13.36 -9.03
C VAL A 193 14.99 -14.55 -9.96
N ALA A 194 14.32 -15.61 -9.47
CA ALA A 194 13.99 -16.77 -10.29
C ALA A 194 13.01 -16.41 -11.43
N GLN A 195 12.09 -15.48 -11.21
CA GLN A 195 11.19 -14.99 -12.26
C GLN A 195 11.96 -14.22 -13.34
N SER A 196 12.87 -13.33 -12.97
CA SER A 196 13.75 -12.61 -13.91
C SER A 196 14.56 -13.57 -14.78
N ALA A 197 15.10 -14.64 -14.18
CA ALA A 197 15.80 -15.68 -14.93
C ALA A 197 14.92 -16.44 -15.94
N ARG A 198 13.59 -16.47 -15.74
CA ARG A 198 12.63 -17.16 -16.63
C ARG A 198 12.19 -16.31 -17.81
N ASP A 199 11.92 -15.02 -17.60
CA ASP A 199 11.28 -14.15 -18.61
C ASP A 199 12.15 -12.97 -19.06
N GLY A 200 13.34 -12.81 -18.47
CA GLY A 200 14.29 -11.73 -18.77
C GLY A 200 13.82 -10.34 -18.35
N GLN A 201 12.71 -10.23 -17.60
CA GLN A 201 12.21 -8.95 -17.11
C GLN A 201 12.91 -8.56 -15.80
N PRO A 202 12.97 -7.25 -15.46
CA PRO A 202 13.77 -6.75 -14.35
C PRO A 202 13.14 -6.98 -12.96
N TRP A 203 12.58 -8.16 -12.70
CA TRP A 203 12.02 -8.52 -11.39
C TRP A 203 13.09 -8.60 -10.30
N ASP A 204 14.32 -8.97 -10.65
CA ASP A 204 15.48 -9.01 -9.77
C ASP A 204 15.88 -7.61 -9.29
N GLN A 205 15.69 -6.57 -10.11
CA GLN A 205 15.96 -5.17 -9.77
C GLN A 205 15.01 -4.60 -8.71
N LEU A 206 13.93 -5.32 -8.39
CA LEU A 206 13.05 -4.99 -7.27
C LEU A 206 13.68 -5.29 -5.91
N VAL A 207 14.73 -6.11 -5.85
CA VAL A 207 15.36 -6.56 -4.61
C VAL A 207 16.46 -5.59 -4.18
N ILE A 208 16.30 -4.98 -3.01
CA ILE A 208 17.30 -4.09 -2.42
C ILE A 208 18.05 -4.83 -1.31
N ARG A 209 19.38 -4.84 -1.42
CA ARG A 209 20.29 -5.52 -0.49
C ARG A 209 21.16 -4.52 0.27
N GLY A 210 21.53 -4.91 1.50
CA GLY A 210 22.48 -4.17 2.31
C GLY A 210 23.92 -4.44 1.86
N GLY A 211 24.88 -3.72 2.45
CA GLY A 211 26.30 -3.93 2.18
C GLY A 211 26.80 -5.33 2.57
N ASP A 212 26.06 -6.05 3.43
CA ASP A 212 26.31 -7.45 3.81
C ASP A 212 25.66 -8.47 2.85
N GLY A 213 25.02 -8.00 1.77
CA GLY A 213 24.34 -8.83 0.77
C GLY A 213 22.96 -9.36 1.20
N LYS A 214 22.51 -9.11 2.44
CA LYS A 214 21.17 -9.53 2.89
C LYS A 214 20.09 -8.66 2.27
N VAL A 215 18.92 -9.24 2.04
CA VAL A 215 17.75 -8.50 1.55
C VAL A 215 17.28 -7.55 2.66
N LEU A 216 17.30 -6.24 2.38
CA LEU A 216 16.73 -5.24 3.28
C LEU A 216 15.23 -5.08 3.04
N ARG A 217 14.86 -5.03 1.76
CA ARG A 217 13.50 -4.83 1.28
C ARG A 217 13.39 -5.22 -0.18
N VAL A 218 12.16 -5.38 -0.65
CA VAL A 218 11.80 -5.57 -2.04
C VAL A 218 10.74 -4.54 -2.39
N ILE A 219 10.90 -3.81 -3.49
CA ILE A 219 9.98 -2.77 -3.92
C ILE A 219 9.05 -3.27 -5.02
N SER A 220 7.88 -2.66 -5.16
CA SER A 220 6.95 -2.97 -6.24
C SER A 220 7.42 -2.40 -7.59
N PRO A 221 6.92 -2.92 -8.73
CA PRO A 221 7.27 -2.41 -10.07
C PRO A 221 7.05 -0.90 -10.21
N GLN A 222 5.99 -0.34 -9.63
CA GLN A 222 5.72 1.11 -9.68
C GLN A 222 6.87 1.94 -9.11
N ASN A 223 7.53 1.45 -8.05
CA ASN A 223 8.64 2.15 -7.41
C ASN A 223 9.92 2.07 -8.24
N LEU A 224 10.17 0.95 -8.92
CA LEU A 224 11.28 0.84 -9.87
C LEU A 224 11.05 1.73 -11.11
N MET A 225 9.79 1.89 -11.54
CA MET A 225 9.42 2.68 -12.71
C MET A 225 9.39 4.19 -12.44
N ALA A 226 9.10 4.62 -11.20
CA ALA A 226 8.85 6.01 -10.85
C ALA A 226 9.94 7.01 -11.30
N PRO A 227 11.25 6.73 -11.16
CA PRO A 227 12.31 7.63 -11.64
C PRO A 227 12.30 7.84 -13.17
N TYR A 228 11.68 6.94 -13.92
CA TYR A 228 11.64 6.94 -15.38
C TYR A 228 10.33 7.47 -15.96
N PHE A 229 9.40 7.98 -15.13
CA PHE A 229 8.11 8.49 -15.64
C PHE A 229 8.26 9.66 -16.61
N GLY A 230 9.31 10.47 -16.49
CA GLY A 230 9.68 11.51 -17.46
C GLY A 230 10.60 11.04 -18.59
N GLN A 231 10.94 9.75 -18.64
CA GLN A 231 11.88 9.13 -19.59
C GLN A 231 11.33 7.76 -20.06
N PRO A 232 10.16 7.72 -20.72
CA PRO A 232 9.42 6.48 -20.97
C PRO A 232 10.20 5.43 -21.77
N ASP A 233 11.09 5.84 -22.67
CA ASP A 233 11.91 4.91 -23.48
C ASP A 233 12.89 4.09 -22.63
N ARG A 234 13.27 4.61 -21.46
CA ARG A 234 14.18 3.96 -20.51
C ARG A 234 13.44 3.23 -19.38
N MET A 235 12.11 3.28 -19.36
CA MET A 235 11.33 2.76 -18.25
C MET A 235 11.40 1.22 -18.19
N PRO A 236 11.74 0.64 -17.02
CA PRO A 236 11.66 -0.81 -16.83
C PRO A 236 10.22 -1.28 -17.01
N PHE A 237 10.05 -2.51 -17.50
CA PHE A 237 8.75 -3.10 -17.81
C PHE A 237 7.89 -2.35 -18.85
N ARG A 238 8.39 -1.32 -19.56
CA ARG A 238 7.54 -0.46 -20.42
C ARG A 238 6.61 -1.24 -21.37
N ALA A 239 7.11 -2.31 -21.97
CA ALA A 239 6.39 -3.12 -22.96
C ALA A 239 5.84 -4.45 -22.39
N TYR A 240 6.02 -4.70 -21.09
CA TYR A 240 5.72 -6.00 -20.47
C TYR A 240 4.27 -6.45 -20.70
N TRP A 241 3.31 -5.53 -20.62
CA TRP A 241 1.89 -5.84 -20.77
C TRP A 241 1.35 -5.76 -22.20
N ASN A 242 2.14 -5.29 -23.18
CA ASN A 242 1.64 -4.94 -24.52
C ASN A 242 0.91 -6.10 -25.19
N SER A 243 1.54 -7.28 -25.24
CA SER A 243 0.95 -8.46 -25.90
C SER A 243 -0.33 -8.95 -25.22
N TYR A 244 -0.43 -8.82 -23.90
CA TYR A 244 -1.63 -9.18 -23.16
C TYR A 244 -2.75 -8.16 -23.40
N VAL A 245 -2.43 -6.87 -23.43
CA VAL A 245 -3.37 -5.79 -23.76
C VAL A 245 -3.86 -5.92 -25.20
N ASP A 246 -3.00 -6.25 -26.16
CA ASP A 246 -3.38 -6.56 -27.56
C ASP A 246 -4.46 -7.64 -27.61
N GLN A 247 -4.21 -8.78 -26.95
CA GLN A 247 -5.14 -9.91 -26.91
C GLN A 247 -6.46 -9.56 -26.24
N VAL A 248 -6.42 -8.81 -25.13
CA VAL A 248 -7.62 -8.39 -24.41
C VAL A 248 -8.46 -7.48 -25.29
N TRP A 249 -7.84 -6.49 -25.94
CA TRP A 249 -8.56 -5.57 -26.83
C TRP A 249 -9.17 -6.32 -28.01
N GLU A 250 -8.43 -7.23 -28.63
CA GLU A 250 -8.92 -8.01 -29.77
C GLU A 250 -10.12 -8.89 -29.39
N LYS A 251 -10.02 -9.65 -28.29
CA LYS A 251 -11.12 -10.48 -27.78
C LYS A 251 -12.41 -9.67 -27.62
N TYR A 252 -12.30 -8.49 -27.00
CA TYR A 252 -13.45 -7.65 -26.70
C TYR A 252 -13.91 -6.76 -27.85
N ARG A 253 -13.41 -6.95 -29.09
CA ARG A 253 -14.10 -6.45 -30.30
C ARG A 253 -15.32 -7.29 -30.63
N GLY A 254 -15.17 -8.62 -30.52
CA GLY A 254 -16.23 -9.60 -30.83
C GLY A 254 -17.01 -10.10 -29.62
N THR A 255 -16.48 -9.91 -28.41
CA THR A 255 -17.03 -10.46 -27.16
C THR A 255 -17.44 -9.35 -26.20
N ASP A 256 -18.50 -9.56 -25.43
CA ASP A 256 -18.87 -8.66 -24.34
C ASP A 256 -17.97 -8.85 -23.11
N LEU A 257 -17.49 -7.74 -22.54
CA LEU A 257 -16.91 -7.71 -21.21
C LEU A 257 -17.96 -7.16 -20.23
N ARG A 258 -18.39 -7.96 -19.26
CA ARG A 258 -19.35 -7.56 -18.23
C ARG A 258 -18.64 -7.31 -16.91
N ILE A 259 -18.72 -6.08 -16.41
CA ILE A 259 -18.15 -5.67 -15.13
C ILE A 259 -19.28 -5.31 -14.16
N ASP A 260 -19.39 -6.08 -13.09
CA ASP A 260 -20.18 -5.73 -11.91
C ASP A 260 -19.48 -4.61 -11.15
N LEU A 261 -20.19 -3.50 -10.97
CA LEU A 261 -19.70 -2.32 -10.27
C LEU A 261 -19.66 -2.51 -8.76
N GLN A 262 -20.33 -3.57 -8.26
CA GLN A 262 -20.52 -3.92 -6.86
C GLN A 262 -21.28 -2.84 -6.08
N GLY A 263 -21.60 -3.12 -4.81
CA GLY A 263 -22.35 -2.19 -3.95
C GLY A 263 -23.80 -1.96 -4.42
N GLY A 264 -24.40 -2.92 -5.11
CA GLY A 264 -25.78 -2.84 -5.60
C GLY A 264 -25.98 -1.98 -6.85
N ARG A 265 -24.90 -1.56 -7.51
CA ARG A 265 -24.94 -0.68 -8.69
C ARG A 265 -25.16 -1.42 -10.01
N GLY A 266 -25.19 -2.75 -9.97
CA GLY A 266 -25.37 -3.61 -11.13
C GLY A 266 -24.11 -3.75 -11.97
N ALA A 267 -24.26 -4.37 -13.15
CA ALA A 267 -23.15 -4.66 -14.04
C ALA A 267 -23.33 -4.00 -15.41
N LEU A 268 -22.24 -3.44 -15.92
CA LEU A 268 -22.18 -2.80 -17.22
C LEU A 268 -21.46 -3.69 -18.22
N THR A 269 -21.97 -3.72 -19.45
CA THR A 269 -21.35 -4.41 -20.57
C THR A 269 -20.52 -3.43 -21.38
N GLY A 270 -19.31 -3.82 -21.75
CA GLY A 270 -18.40 -3.05 -22.56
C GLY A 270 -17.91 -3.80 -23.79
N ARG A 271 -17.60 -3.02 -24.83
CA ARG A 271 -17.07 -3.50 -26.11
C ARG A 271 -15.97 -2.58 -26.64
N VAL A 272 -14.99 -3.17 -27.31
CA VAL A 272 -13.95 -2.44 -28.01
C VAL A 272 -14.43 -2.03 -29.41
N SER A 273 -14.33 -0.74 -29.71
CA SER A 273 -14.48 -0.16 -31.05
C SER A 273 -13.30 0.75 -31.33
N GLY A 274 -12.64 0.58 -32.49
CA GLY A 274 -11.34 1.22 -32.74
C GLY A 274 -10.32 0.81 -31.66
N ASP A 275 -9.71 1.77 -30.96
CA ASP A 275 -8.80 1.50 -29.84
C ASP A 275 -9.44 1.74 -28.46
N THR A 276 -10.75 1.91 -28.41
CA THR A 276 -11.46 2.32 -27.18
C THR A 276 -12.38 1.21 -26.69
N LEU A 277 -12.24 0.83 -25.43
CA LEU A 277 -13.21 0.01 -24.71
C LEU A 277 -14.28 0.92 -24.12
N THR A 278 -15.53 0.80 -24.58
CA THR A 278 -16.65 1.61 -24.10
C THR A 278 -17.70 0.72 -23.44
N PHE A 279 -18.07 1.06 -22.22
CA PHE A 279 -19.17 0.47 -21.47
C PHE A 279 -20.48 1.24 -21.71
N ALA A 280 -21.61 0.54 -21.51
CA ALA A 280 -22.92 1.17 -21.41
C ALA A 280 -22.87 2.39 -20.47
N GLY A 281 -23.59 3.46 -20.83
CA GLY A 281 -23.47 4.77 -20.15
C GLY A 281 -22.34 5.66 -20.68
N GLY A 282 -21.58 5.21 -21.70
CA GLY A 282 -20.56 6.02 -22.39
C GLY A 282 -19.19 6.03 -21.69
N HIS A 283 -19.01 5.24 -20.64
CA HIS A 283 -17.74 5.16 -19.90
C HIS A 283 -16.68 4.48 -20.77
N SER A 284 -15.65 5.23 -21.14
CA SER A 284 -14.66 4.79 -22.12
C SER A 284 -13.25 4.73 -21.54
N PHE A 285 -12.49 3.74 -21.98
CA PHE A 285 -11.12 3.45 -21.56
C PHE A 285 -10.23 3.27 -22.79
N ALA A 286 -9.15 4.05 -22.86
CA ALA A 286 -8.08 3.82 -23.82
C ALA A 286 -7.29 2.55 -23.45
N ARG A 287 -6.47 2.08 -24.39
CA ARG A 287 -5.53 0.97 -24.17
C ARG A 287 -4.58 1.31 -23.02
N PRO A 288 -4.50 0.49 -21.95
CA PRO A 288 -3.57 0.75 -20.86
C PRO A 288 -2.15 0.35 -21.27
N THR A 289 -1.18 1.09 -20.76
CA THR A 289 0.23 0.74 -20.80
C THR A 289 0.64 -0.07 -19.58
N SER A 290 1.87 -0.59 -19.57
CA SER A 290 2.43 -1.25 -18.38
C SER A 290 2.46 -0.32 -17.16
N LYS A 291 2.72 0.98 -17.37
CA LYS A 291 2.68 2.00 -16.31
C LYS A 291 1.28 2.11 -15.72
N ASP A 292 0.26 2.17 -16.56
CA ASP A 292 -1.12 2.30 -16.11
C ASP A 292 -1.53 1.08 -15.28
N ILE A 293 -1.20 -0.13 -15.75
CA ILE A 293 -1.55 -1.39 -15.06
C ILE A 293 -0.83 -1.51 -13.71
N PHE A 294 0.49 -1.31 -13.65
CA PHE A 294 1.22 -1.47 -12.38
C PHE A 294 0.91 -0.39 -11.36
N THR A 295 0.65 0.85 -11.80
CA THR A 295 0.39 1.97 -10.88
C THR A 295 -1.08 2.14 -10.52
N CYS A 296 -1.99 1.61 -11.34
CA CYS A 296 -3.43 1.83 -11.21
C CYS A 296 -3.83 3.31 -11.08
N ASN A 297 -3.01 4.23 -11.60
CA ASN A 297 -3.19 5.68 -11.34
C ASN A 297 -2.72 6.56 -12.50
N HIS A 298 -2.66 6.01 -13.71
CA HIS A 298 -2.27 6.74 -14.91
C HIS A 298 -3.13 6.32 -16.11
N GLY A 299 -3.12 7.16 -17.15
CA GLY A 299 -3.80 6.88 -18.40
C GLY A 299 -5.27 6.53 -18.17
N PRO A 300 -5.78 5.41 -18.71
CA PRO A 300 -7.17 4.98 -18.52
C PRO A 300 -7.49 4.59 -17.06
N PHE A 301 -6.50 4.42 -16.19
CA PHE A 301 -6.66 4.08 -14.78
C PHE A 301 -6.35 5.23 -13.83
N ALA A 302 -6.26 6.48 -14.31
CA ALA A 302 -6.21 7.64 -13.42
C ALA A 302 -7.55 7.84 -12.71
N ASN A 303 -7.55 7.90 -11.37
CA ASN A 303 -8.76 8.13 -10.58
C ASN A 303 -9.10 9.62 -10.51
N ASN A 304 -9.67 10.17 -11.58
CA ASN A 304 -9.98 11.59 -11.63
C ASN A 304 -11.19 11.92 -10.74
N PRO A 305 -11.10 12.91 -9.84
CA PRO A 305 -12.21 13.26 -8.95
C PRO A 305 -13.52 13.60 -9.68
N GLY A 306 -13.42 14.23 -10.85
CA GLY A 306 -14.57 14.61 -11.68
C GLY A 306 -15.18 13.49 -12.53
N ASP A 307 -14.57 12.30 -12.57
CA ASP A 307 -15.16 11.17 -13.31
C ASP A 307 -16.42 10.65 -12.59
N PRO A 308 -17.45 10.19 -13.34
CA PRO A 308 -18.62 9.55 -12.75
C PRO A 308 -18.25 8.34 -11.91
N ASP A 309 -19.00 8.10 -10.83
CA ASP A 309 -18.72 7.00 -9.90
C ASP A 309 -18.78 5.61 -10.58
N ASP A 310 -19.58 5.44 -11.64
CA ASP A 310 -19.60 4.20 -12.44
C ASP A 310 -18.26 3.99 -13.16
N LYS A 311 -17.67 5.06 -13.71
CA LYS A 311 -16.36 5.00 -14.37
C LYS A 311 -15.26 4.67 -13.37
N LYS A 312 -15.30 5.26 -12.17
CA LYS A 312 -14.36 4.95 -11.08
C LYS A 312 -14.50 3.49 -10.63
N ALA A 313 -15.73 2.98 -10.54
CA ALA A 313 -15.99 1.58 -10.21
C ALA A 313 -15.45 0.63 -11.29
N LEU A 314 -15.73 0.91 -12.58
CA LEU A 314 -15.18 0.17 -13.73
C LEU A 314 -13.65 0.15 -13.72
N LEU A 315 -13.03 1.31 -13.52
CA LEU A 315 -11.58 1.49 -13.46
C LEU A 315 -10.93 0.51 -12.48
N ALA A 316 -11.44 0.45 -11.24
CA ALA A 316 -10.90 -0.43 -10.21
C ALA A 316 -10.93 -1.91 -10.65
N ARG A 317 -12.03 -2.36 -11.26
CA ARG A 317 -12.21 -3.76 -11.69
C ARG A 317 -11.35 -4.09 -12.90
N LEU A 318 -11.23 -3.17 -13.86
CA LEU A 318 -10.33 -3.33 -15.00
C LEU A 318 -8.87 -3.43 -14.53
N ALA A 319 -8.43 -2.51 -13.67
CA ALA A 319 -7.07 -2.50 -13.13
C ALA A 319 -6.76 -3.80 -12.37
N ALA A 320 -7.68 -4.28 -11.53
CA ALA A 320 -7.55 -5.55 -10.82
C ALA A 320 -7.52 -6.75 -11.78
N GLY A 321 -8.39 -6.78 -12.79
CA GLY A 321 -8.46 -7.84 -13.77
C GLY A 321 -7.19 -7.96 -14.62
N PHE A 322 -6.55 -6.83 -14.97
CA PHE A 322 -5.25 -6.81 -15.63
C PHE A 322 -4.15 -7.35 -14.72
N ASN A 323 -4.01 -6.81 -13.51
CA ASN A 323 -2.97 -7.24 -12.56
C ASN A 323 -3.05 -8.75 -12.26
N ARG A 324 -4.26 -9.31 -12.17
CA ARG A 324 -4.51 -10.73 -11.90
C ARG A 324 -4.51 -11.60 -13.15
N SER A 325 -4.27 -11.04 -14.34
CA SER A 325 -4.28 -11.75 -15.63
C SER A 325 -5.56 -12.56 -15.91
N ILE A 326 -6.73 -12.01 -15.53
CA ILE A 326 -8.04 -12.66 -15.74
C ILE A 326 -8.87 -12.06 -16.87
N MET A 327 -8.46 -10.91 -17.41
CA MET A 327 -9.15 -10.25 -18.53
C MET A 327 -9.39 -11.16 -19.74
N LEU A 328 -8.54 -12.13 -20.05
CA LEU A 328 -8.77 -13.07 -21.16
C LEU A 328 -9.65 -14.27 -20.79
N THR A 329 -9.64 -14.70 -19.53
CA THR A 329 -10.28 -15.95 -19.10
C THR A 329 -11.67 -15.73 -18.51
N HIS A 330 -11.94 -14.55 -17.93
CA HIS A 330 -13.17 -14.24 -17.23
C HIS A 330 -13.82 -13.00 -17.85
N PRO A 331 -14.74 -13.14 -18.82
CA PRO A 331 -15.45 -12.01 -19.43
C PRO A 331 -16.56 -11.43 -18.53
N ALA A 332 -16.83 -12.04 -17.37
CA ALA A 332 -17.68 -11.50 -16.33
C ALA A 332 -16.86 -11.38 -15.04
N GLN A 333 -16.79 -10.18 -14.45
CA GLN A 333 -15.93 -9.87 -13.30
C GLN A 333 -16.59 -8.84 -12.36
N PRO A 334 -16.17 -8.74 -11.09
CA PRO A 334 -15.21 -9.64 -10.41
C PRO A 334 -15.88 -10.92 -9.89
N ASN A 335 -17.21 -10.96 -9.88
CA ASN A 335 -18.02 -12.13 -9.50
C ASN A 335 -17.74 -13.32 -10.43
N GLY A 336 -17.68 -14.53 -9.85
CA GLY A 336 -17.36 -15.77 -10.58
C GLY A 336 -15.86 -16.11 -10.66
N THR A 337 -14.97 -15.26 -10.13
CA THR A 337 -13.53 -15.55 -10.00
C THR A 337 -13.19 -16.05 -8.60
N THR A 338 -12.06 -16.75 -8.47
CA THR A 338 -11.46 -17.16 -7.21
C THR A 338 -9.96 -16.86 -7.20
N ALA A 339 -9.34 -16.92 -6.04
CA ALA A 339 -7.88 -16.78 -5.93
C ALA A 339 -7.12 -17.83 -6.77
N ALA A 340 -7.73 -18.99 -7.05
CA ALA A 340 -7.11 -20.02 -7.88
C ALA A 340 -7.00 -19.62 -9.36
N ASP A 341 -7.81 -18.66 -9.81
CA ASP A 341 -7.84 -18.16 -11.18
C ASP A 341 -6.80 -17.06 -11.42
N TYR A 342 -6.32 -16.42 -10.36
CA TYR A 342 -5.42 -15.28 -10.45
C TYR A 342 -4.00 -15.72 -10.81
N TYR A 343 -3.32 -14.86 -11.57
CA TYR A 343 -1.91 -15.00 -11.95
C TYR A 343 -1.56 -16.28 -12.73
N ARG A 344 -2.54 -16.82 -13.48
CA ARG A 344 -2.37 -18.01 -14.34
C ARG A 344 -1.92 -17.68 -15.76
N GLY A 345 -2.00 -16.42 -16.18
CA GLY A 345 -1.52 -15.98 -17.49
C GLY A 345 0.00 -15.98 -17.58
N THR A 346 0.53 -16.12 -18.80
CA THR A 346 1.97 -16.00 -19.08
C THR A 346 2.51 -14.60 -18.77
N VAL A 347 1.71 -13.56 -19.05
CA VAL A 347 1.94 -12.19 -18.61
C VAL A 347 1.02 -11.91 -17.43
N THR A 348 1.60 -11.63 -16.28
CA THR A 348 0.86 -11.31 -15.05
C THR A 348 1.65 -10.39 -14.11
N ASN A 349 1.03 -9.82 -13.09
CA ASN A 349 1.76 -9.09 -12.07
C ASN A 349 2.51 -10.08 -11.16
N HIS A 350 3.75 -10.41 -11.52
CA HIS A 350 4.55 -11.37 -10.77
C HIS A 350 4.93 -10.89 -9.38
N TRP A 351 5.08 -9.58 -9.16
CA TRP A 351 5.20 -8.99 -7.81
C TRP A 351 4.00 -9.39 -6.94
N SER A 352 2.79 -9.13 -7.42
CA SER A 352 1.58 -9.47 -6.67
C SER A 352 1.43 -10.97 -6.45
N ARG A 353 1.74 -11.79 -7.47
CA ARG A 353 1.74 -13.26 -7.37
C ARG A 353 2.64 -13.77 -6.24
N VAL A 354 3.89 -13.29 -6.19
CA VAL A 354 4.88 -13.80 -5.21
C VAL A 354 4.64 -13.25 -3.81
N VAL A 355 4.15 -12.02 -3.69
CA VAL A 355 3.79 -11.41 -2.39
C VAL A 355 2.63 -12.19 -1.77
N HIS A 356 1.55 -12.43 -2.52
CA HIS A 356 0.41 -13.23 -2.02
C HIS A 356 0.79 -14.66 -1.68
N ALA A 357 1.72 -15.28 -2.41
CA ALA A 357 2.21 -16.62 -2.08
C ALA A 357 2.98 -16.68 -0.74
N ASN A 358 3.43 -15.53 -0.22
CA ASN A 358 4.26 -15.42 0.98
C ASN A 358 3.63 -14.54 2.07
N SER A 359 2.40 -14.07 1.88
CA SER A 359 1.71 -13.15 2.77
C SER A 359 0.37 -13.73 3.26
N PRO A 360 0.02 -13.56 4.55
CA PRO A 360 -1.27 -14.00 5.06
C PRO A 360 -2.42 -13.07 4.63
N ILE A 361 -2.14 -11.77 4.42
CA ILE A 361 -3.13 -10.74 4.11
C ILE A 361 -2.44 -9.46 3.61
N GLY A 362 -3.14 -8.58 2.90
CA GLY A 362 -2.66 -7.25 2.51
C GLY A 362 -2.65 -7.05 1.00
N TYR A 363 -2.68 -5.79 0.57
CA TYR A 363 -2.69 -5.43 -0.85
C TYR A 363 -1.29 -5.43 -1.46
N ALA A 364 -1.17 -6.00 -2.65
CA ALA A 364 0.06 -5.94 -3.44
C ALA A 364 -0.02 -4.98 -4.64
N PHE A 365 -1.20 -4.39 -4.89
CA PHE A 365 -1.44 -3.30 -5.85
C PHE A 365 -2.68 -2.48 -5.43
N PRO A 366 -2.87 -1.23 -5.91
CA PRO A 366 -3.86 -0.30 -5.32
C PRO A 366 -5.33 -0.75 -5.31
N TYR A 367 -5.74 -1.58 -6.27
CA TYR A 367 -7.12 -2.11 -6.39
C TYR A 367 -7.21 -3.61 -6.09
N ASP A 368 -6.31 -4.11 -5.24
CA ASP A 368 -6.32 -5.52 -4.83
C ASP A 368 -7.46 -5.82 -3.83
N ASP A 369 -8.21 -4.78 -3.44
CA ASP A 369 -9.47 -4.81 -2.69
C ASP A 369 -10.63 -5.36 -3.48
N VAL A 370 -10.61 -5.20 -4.81
CA VAL A 370 -11.61 -5.75 -5.71
C VAL A 370 -11.65 -7.26 -5.53
N ARG A 371 -12.81 -7.79 -5.15
CA ARG A 371 -13.01 -9.22 -4.93
C ARG A 371 -14.46 -9.60 -5.26
N PRO A 372 -14.77 -10.89 -5.49
CA PRO A 372 -16.15 -11.32 -5.61
C PRO A 372 -16.96 -10.93 -4.36
N ASP A 373 -18.25 -10.64 -4.54
CA ASP A 373 -19.15 -10.29 -3.45
C ASP A 373 -19.25 -11.43 -2.42
N GLY A 374 -19.42 -11.05 -1.15
CA GLY A 374 -19.51 -12.00 -0.03
C GLY A 374 -18.18 -12.64 0.39
N ARG A 375 -17.06 -12.29 -0.25
CA ARG A 375 -15.73 -12.78 0.18
C ARG A 375 -15.18 -11.99 1.39
N PRO A 376 -14.40 -12.65 2.27
CA PRO A 376 -13.76 -11.99 3.40
C PRO A 376 -12.85 -10.85 3.00
N ASP A 377 -12.59 -9.96 3.96
CA ASP A 377 -11.65 -8.86 3.74
C ASP A 377 -10.19 -9.33 3.66
N VAL A 378 -9.46 -8.75 2.71
CA VAL A 378 -8.05 -9.08 2.43
C VAL A 378 -7.14 -7.85 2.49
N SER A 379 -7.67 -6.72 2.97
CA SER A 379 -6.99 -5.42 2.92
C SER A 379 -5.76 -5.32 3.82
N GLY A 380 -5.69 -6.17 4.84
CA GLY A 380 -4.72 -6.00 5.92
C GLY A 380 -5.00 -4.73 6.73
N ALA A 381 -6.26 -4.28 6.78
CA ALA A 381 -6.67 -3.11 7.54
C ALA A 381 -7.32 -3.48 8.88
N ALA A 382 -7.12 -2.60 9.85
CA ALA A 382 -7.81 -2.57 11.13
C ALA A 382 -8.47 -1.20 11.27
N HIS A 383 -9.76 -1.17 11.60
CA HIS A 383 -10.46 0.09 11.81
C HIS A 383 -11.52 -0.03 12.90
N ASP A 384 -11.72 1.03 13.67
CA ASP A 384 -12.72 1.07 14.72
C ASP A 384 -13.14 2.52 14.99
N GLY A 385 -14.43 2.75 15.23
CA GLY A 385 -14.99 4.07 15.52
C GLY A 385 -14.72 4.56 16.94
N ASN A 386 -14.43 3.65 17.87
CA ASN A 386 -14.17 3.92 19.28
C ASN A 386 -12.87 3.24 19.76
N PRO A 387 -11.72 3.59 19.15
CA PRO A 387 -10.43 2.96 19.45
C PRO A 387 -10.01 3.23 20.89
N ARG A 388 -9.73 2.16 21.64
CA ARG A 388 -9.18 2.21 23.01
C ARG A 388 -7.67 1.99 23.02
N ARG A 389 -7.18 1.04 22.22
CA ARG A 389 -5.77 0.71 22.10
C ARG A 389 -5.39 0.29 20.69
N PHE A 390 -4.34 0.91 20.16
CA PHE A 390 -3.68 0.53 18.91
C PHE A 390 -2.31 -0.05 19.23
N THR A 391 -2.15 -1.36 19.02
CA THR A 391 -0.88 -2.06 19.18
C THR A 391 -0.23 -2.27 17.82
N VAL A 392 1.02 -1.82 17.68
CA VAL A 392 1.84 -2.05 16.49
C VAL A 392 3.04 -2.89 16.91
N THR A 393 3.13 -4.08 16.34
CA THR A 393 4.20 -5.04 16.61
C THR A 393 5.18 -5.09 15.45
N VAL A 394 6.45 -5.31 15.74
CA VAL A 394 7.48 -5.58 14.74
C VAL A 394 8.20 -6.89 15.03
N GLY A 395 8.43 -7.69 14.00
CA GLY A 395 8.78 -9.12 14.12
C GLY A 395 7.54 -10.01 14.00
N ALA A 396 7.73 -11.22 13.46
CA ALA A 396 6.68 -12.24 13.33
C ALA A 396 6.51 -13.07 14.60
#